data_AF-A0A359M1V9-F1
#
_entry.id   AF-A0A359M1V9-F1
#
_cell.length_a   1.000
_cell.length_b   1.000
_cell.length_c   1.000
_cell.angle_alpha   90.00
_cell.angle_beta   90.00
_cell.angle_gamma   90.00
#
_symmetry.space_group_name_H-M   'P 1'
#
loop_
_entity.id
_entity.type
_entity.pdbx_description
1 polymer ?
#
loop_
_entity_poly.entity_id
_entity_poly.type
_entity_poly.pdbx_seq_one_letter_code
_entity_poly.pdbx_strand_id
1 'polypeptide(L)'
;MEPMRALLLPFLALALPAAPYSLEQILGSAFPSELTAAPVGARVAWVSNDRGVRNIWIADGPAWQGRAVTTYKDDDGQDLTSLTWTPDGKNIVFVRGGGANRAGDIPNPTHQPEGAEQAVWLVSAEGGA
;
A
#
# COMPACT_ATOMS: atom_id res chain seq x y z
N MET A 1 -48.68 -38.67 -23.64
CA MET A 1 -47.93 -37.65 -22.86
C MET A 1 -46.80 -38.41 -22.16
N GLU A 2 -45.59 -38.27 -22.67
CA GLU A 2 -44.40 -39.05 -22.30
C GLU A 2 -43.89 -38.73 -20.88
N PRO A 3 -43.35 -39.70 -20.12
CA PRO A 3 -42.74 -39.43 -18.81
C PRO A 3 -41.32 -38.86 -18.98
N MET A 4 -41.08 -37.70 -18.35
CA MET A 4 -39.80 -37.01 -18.33
C MET A 4 -38.74 -37.83 -17.57
N ARG A 5 -37.77 -38.38 -18.31
CA ARG A 5 -36.56 -39.01 -17.74
C ARG A 5 -35.59 -37.92 -17.25
N ALA A 6 -35.46 -37.79 -15.93
CA ALA A 6 -34.38 -37.00 -15.33
C ALA A 6 -33.06 -37.79 -15.40
N LEU A 7 -32.10 -37.30 -16.18
CA LEU A 7 -30.74 -37.85 -16.25
C LEU A 7 -29.90 -37.23 -15.11
N LEU A 8 -29.63 -38.00 -14.06
CA LEU A 8 -28.68 -37.63 -13.01
C LEU A 8 -27.24 -37.85 -13.53
N LEU A 9 -26.57 -36.75 -13.89
CA LEU A 9 -25.13 -36.74 -14.18
C LEU A 9 -24.34 -36.68 -12.86
N PRO A 10 -23.43 -37.63 -12.58
CA PRO A 10 -22.58 -37.54 -11.41
C PRO A 10 -21.54 -36.42 -11.62
N PHE A 11 -21.55 -35.42 -10.74
CA PHE A 11 -20.45 -34.46 -10.64
C PHE A 11 -19.24 -35.17 -10.04
N LEU A 12 -18.30 -35.60 -10.89
CA LEU A 12 -16.99 -36.05 -10.44
C LEU A 12 -16.17 -34.81 -10.11
N ALA A 13 -16.09 -34.45 -8.83
CA ALA A 13 -15.20 -33.40 -8.35
C ALA A 13 -13.75 -33.89 -8.45
N LEU A 14 -13.06 -33.55 -9.55
CA LEU A 14 -11.61 -33.69 -9.64
C LEU A 14 -10.98 -32.71 -8.67
N ALA A 15 -10.44 -33.22 -7.55
CA ALA A 15 -9.58 -32.44 -6.67
C ALA A 15 -8.27 -32.17 -7.41
N LEU A 16 -8.15 -30.98 -8.02
CA LEU A 16 -6.87 -30.51 -8.54
C LEU A 16 -5.93 -30.26 -7.34
N PRO A 17 -4.68 -30.74 -7.38
CA PRO A 17 -3.71 -30.40 -6.34
C PRO A 17 -3.53 -28.88 -6.33
N ALA A 18 -3.54 -28.28 -5.14
CA ALA A 18 -3.21 -26.87 -5.00
C ALA A 18 -1.81 -26.64 -5.56
N ALA A 19 -1.65 -25.65 -6.44
CA ALA A 19 -0.34 -25.27 -6.93
C ALA A 19 0.53 -24.88 -5.74
N PRO A 20 1.79 -25.36 -5.66
CA PRO A 20 2.69 -24.95 -4.59
C PRO A 20 2.92 -23.43 -4.67
N TYR A 21 2.84 -22.75 -3.53
CA TYR A 21 3.23 -21.34 -3.46
C TYR A 21 4.74 -21.21 -3.58
N SER A 22 5.17 -20.25 -4.38
CA SER A 22 6.57 -19.82 -4.44
C SER A 22 6.91 -18.93 -3.24
N LEU A 23 8.19 -18.88 -2.88
CA LEU A 23 8.67 -17.97 -1.85
C LEU A 23 8.38 -16.51 -2.23
N GLU A 24 8.49 -16.20 -3.51
CA GLU A 24 8.21 -14.88 -4.08
C GLU A 24 6.74 -14.48 -3.90
N GLN A 25 5.81 -15.42 -4.03
CA GLN A 25 4.38 -15.17 -3.76
C GLN A 25 4.12 -14.91 -2.27
N ILE A 26 4.89 -15.54 -1.38
CA ILE A 26 4.75 -15.36 0.07
C ILE A 26 5.33 -14.00 0.48
N LEU A 27 6.53 -13.66 0.00
CA LEU A 27 7.25 -12.44 0.39
C LEU A 27 6.80 -11.20 -0.40
N GLY A 28 6.17 -11.38 -1.56
CA GLY A 28 5.78 -10.29 -2.46
C GLY A 28 4.40 -9.69 -2.21
N SER A 29 3.74 -10.02 -1.08
CA SER A 29 2.49 -9.37 -0.70
C SER A 29 2.76 -7.91 -0.31
N ALA A 30 1.85 -7.00 -0.70
CA ALA A 30 1.90 -5.64 -0.21
C ALA A 30 1.59 -5.59 1.30
N PHE A 31 2.32 -4.76 2.04
CA PHE A 31 2.15 -4.57 3.48
C PHE A 31 1.62 -3.15 3.77
N PRO A 32 0.40 -3.02 4.31
CA PRO A 32 -0.15 -1.72 4.70
C PRO A 32 0.31 -1.28 6.10
N SER A 33 0.54 0.03 6.27
CA SER A 33 0.82 0.67 7.57
C SER A 33 0.24 2.09 7.63
N GLU A 34 0.37 2.78 8.77
CA GLU A 34 0.00 4.21 8.94
C GLU A 34 -1.47 4.54 8.56
N LEU A 35 -2.41 3.61 8.77
CA LEU A 35 -3.82 3.82 8.41
C LEU A 35 -4.42 4.97 9.22
N THR A 36 -4.96 5.97 8.52
CA THR A 36 -5.58 7.15 9.12
C THR A 36 -6.82 7.61 8.35
N ALA A 37 -7.86 8.04 9.06
CA ALA A 37 -9.09 8.56 8.47
C ALA A 37 -9.04 10.07 8.33
N ALA A 38 -9.57 10.60 7.23
CA ALA A 38 -9.72 12.04 7.06
C ALA A 38 -10.75 12.59 8.05
N PRO A 39 -10.54 13.81 8.61
CA PRO A 39 -11.50 14.45 9.50
C PRO A 39 -12.87 14.70 8.85
N VAL A 40 -12.89 14.83 7.51
CA VAL A 40 -14.07 15.11 6.70
C VAL A 40 -13.98 14.37 5.35
N GLY A 41 -15.12 14.22 4.66
CA GLY A 41 -15.14 13.78 3.26
C GLY A 41 -15.09 12.27 3.00
N ALA A 42 -15.20 11.42 4.03
CA ALA A 42 -15.20 9.95 3.92
C ALA A 42 -13.99 9.40 3.14
N ARG A 43 -12.78 9.66 3.64
CA ARG A 43 -11.52 9.19 3.06
C ARG A 43 -10.68 8.47 4.11
N VAL A 44 -9.89 7.49 3.67
CA VAL A 44 -8.82 6.89 4.47
C VAL A 44 -7.52 6.93 3.67
N ALA A 45 -6.40 7.05 4.37
CA ALA A 45 -5.07 6.97 3.80
C ALA A 45 -4.23 5.93 4.53
N TRP A 46 -3.31 5.29 3.83
CA TRP A 46 -2.34 4.36 4.39
C TRP A 46 -1.07 4.37 3.55
N VAL A 47 0.01 3.83 4.10
CA VAL A 47 1.21 3.50 3.32
C VAL A 47 1.08 2.07 2.83
N SER A 48 1.25 1.84 1.53
CA SER A 48 1.38 0.50 0.95
C SER A 48 2.83 0.25 0.58
N ASN A 49 3.42 -0.81 1.12
CA ASN A 49 4.75 -1.29 0.76
C ASN A 49 4.64 -2.54 -0.13
N ASP A 50 4.80 -2.38 -1.44
CA ASP A 50 4.84 -3.48 -2.40
C ASP A 50 6.30 -3.80 -2.76
N ARG A 51 6.82 -4.93 -2.28
CA ARG A 51 8.20 -5.39 -2.52
C ARG A 51 9.27 -4.32 -2.26
N GLY A 52 9.11 -3.55 -1.18
CA GLY A 52 10.02 -2.47 -0.79
C GLY A 52 9.59 -1.09 -1.28
N VAL A 53 8.82 -1.01 -2.37
CA VAL A 53 8.35 0.25 -2.94
C VAL A 53 7.16 0.78 -2.15
N ARG A 54 7.40 1.84 -1.37
CA ARG A 54 6.42 2.46 -0.49
C ARG A 54 5.72 3.62 -1.19
N ASN A 55 4.40 3.66 -1.12
CA ASN A 55 3.60 4.80 -1.57
C ASN A 55 2.46 5.09 -0.60
N ILE A 56 2.01 6.34 -0.55
CA ILE A 56 0.79 6.71 0.15
C ILE A 56 -0.39 6.40 -0.77
N TRP A 57 -1.37 5.71 -0.23
CA TRP A 57 -2.62 5.34 -0.90
C TRP A 57 -3.81 5.98 -0.21
N ILE A 58 -4.85 6.28 -0.98
CA ILE A 58 -6.11 6.82 -0.50
C ILE A 58 -7.27 6.03 -1.10
N ALA A 59 -8.31 5.83 -0.29
CA ALA A 59 -9.60 5.32 -0.73
C ALA A 59 -10.72 6.27 -0.27
N ASP A 60 -11.64 6.57 -1.18
CA ASP A 60 -12.79 7.44 -0.96
C ASP A 60 -14.07 6.59 -0.86
N GLY A 61 -14.94 6.90 0.10
CA GLY A 61 -16.27 6.32 0.20
C GLY A 61 -17.22 6.82 -0.90
N PRO A 62 -18.24 6.03 -1.29
CA PRO A 62 -18.58 4.71 -0.76
C PRO A 62 -17.86 3.55 -1.48
N ALA A 63 -17.11 3.83 -2.55
CA ALA A 63 -16.50 2.78 -3.38
C ALA A 63 -15.27 2.14 -2.71
N TRP A 64 -14.55 2.90 -1.87
CA TRP A 64 -13.34 2.47 -1.16
C TRP A 64 -12.27 1.86 -2.07
N GLN A 65 -12.23 2.29 -3.33
CA GLN A 65 -11.21 1.87 -4.28
C GLN A 65 -9.91 2.62 -3.98
N GLY A 66 -8.86 1.89 -3.61
CA GLY A 66 -7.55 2.46 -3.34
C GLY A 66 -6.85 2.97 -4.59
N ARG A 67 -6.19 4.13 -4.49
CA ARG A 67 -5.24 4.65 -5.48
C ARG A 67 -4.00 5.21 -4.77
N ALA A 68 -2.84 5.10 -5.40
CA ALA A 68 -1.65 5.79 -4.93
C ALA A 68 -1.77 7.31 -5.21
N VAL A 69 -1.30 8.14 -4.27
CA VAL A 69 -1.21 9.61 -4.43
C VAL A 69 0.23 10.12 -4.51
N THR A 70 1.19 9.26 -4.14
CA THR A 70 2.62 9.41 -4.44
C THR A 70 3.03 8.44 -5.53
N THR A 71 4.17 8.69 -6.20
CA THR A 71 4.59 7.90 -7.36
C THR A 71 6.00 7.31 -7.29
N TYR A 72 6.54 7.07 -6.09
CA TYR A 72 7.86 6.43 -5.90
C TYR A 72 7.96 5.08 -6.61
N LYS A 73 9.11 4.83 -7.24
CA LYS A 73 9.35 3.66 -8.12
C LYS A 73 10.35 2.66 -7.58
N ASP A 74 11.25 3.11 -6.72
CA ASP A 74 12.40 2.35 -6.26
C ASP A 74 12.21 1.87 -4.82
N ASP A 75 12.80 0.72 -4.50
CA ASP A 75 13.03 0.31 -3.12
C ASP A 75 14.28 1.05 -2.61
N ASP A 76 14.07 2.30 -2.18
CA ASP A 76 15.12 3.20 -1.70
C ASP A 76 15.34 3.12 -0.17
N GLY A 77 14.58 2.24 0.49
CA GLY A 77 14.58 2.06 1.95
C GLY A 77 14.16 3.30 2.74
N GLN A 78 13.56 4.31 2.11
CA GLN A 78 13.07 5.51 2.79
C GLN A 78 11.65 5.25 3.31
N ASP A 79 11.47 5.34 4.62
CA ASP A 79 10.16 5.14 5.23
C ASP A 79 9.22 6.32 4.99
N LEU A 80 7.92 6.03 5.02
CA LEU A 80 6.83 7.00 5.02
C LEU A 80 6.08 6.84 6.34
N THR A 81 6.08 7.87 7.19
CA THR A 81 5.52 7.78 8.54
C THR A 81 4.71 9.03 8.89
N SER A 82 3.96 8.96 10.00
CA SER A 82 3.27 10.11 10.60
C SER A 82 2.24 10.76 9.67
N LEU A 83 1.54 9.93 8.87
CA LEU A 83 0.50 10.40 7.95
C LEU A 83 -0.58 11.16 8.74
N THR A 84 -0.73 12.44 8.41
CA THR A 84 -1.68 13.34 9.06
C THR A 84 -2.46 14.10 8.02
N TRP A 85 -3.78 13.96 8.04
CA TRP A 85 -4.68 14.71 7.18
C TRP A 85 -4.72 16.19 7.59
N THR A 86 -4.80 17.09 6.60
CA THR A 86 -5.20 18.48 6.87
C THR A 86 -6.64 18.52 7.36
N PRO A 87 -7.03 19.51 8.20
CA PRO A 87 -8.39 19.58 8.75
C PRO A 87 -9.51 19.61 7.70
N ASP A 88 -9.20 20.10 6.50
CA ASP A 88 -10.12 20.16 5.35
C ASP A 88 -10.17 18.87 4.52
N GLY A 89 -9.38 17.85 4.85
CA GLY A 89 -9.34 16.55 4.16
C GLY A 89 -8.75 16.59 2.74
N LYS A 90 -8.07 17.69 2.36
CA LYS A 90 -7.55 17.87 1.00
C LYS A 90 -6.11 17.42 0.80
N ASN A 91 -5.33 17.34 1.87
CA ASN A 91 -3.91 16.98 1.79
C ASN A 91 -3.51 16.05 2.93
N ILE A 92 -2.37 15.40 2.76
CA ILE A 92 -1.70 14.59 3.76
C ILE A 92 -0.31 15.17 3.98
N VAL A 93 -0.02 15.51 5.24
CA VAL A 93 1.34 15.79 5.72
C VAL A 93 1.95 14.46 6.18
N PHE A 94 3.20 14.21 5.83
CA PHE A 94 3.90 12.99 6.23
C PHE A 94 5.40 13.24 6.36
N VAL A 95 6.10 12.33 7.04
CA VAL A 95 7.56 12.32 7.08
C VAL A 95 8.08 11.28 6.09
N ARG A 96 9.05 11.67 5.27
CA ARG A 96 9.83 10.73 4.45
C ARG A 96 11.27 10.69 4.93
N GLY A 97 11.82 9.48 5.03
CA GLY A 97 13.20 9.21 5.39
C GLY A 97 13.39 8.82 6.86
N GLY A 98 14.53 8.18 7.11
CA GLY A 98 14.88 7.65 8.44
C GLY A 98 15.50 8.72 9.34
N GLY A 99 15.11 8.73 10.62
CA GLY A 99 15.75 9.59 11.62
C GLY A 99 17.17 9.13 11.96
N ALA A 100 17.94 10.02 12.57
CA ALA A 100 19.32 9.72 12.98
C ALA A 100 19.39 8.54 13.97
N ASN A 101 20.37 7.66 13.81
CA ASN A 101 20.70 6.65 14.81
C ASN A 101 21.34 7.31 16.07
N ARG A 102 21.73 6.50 17.07
CA ARG A 102 22.37 7.02 18.30
C ARG A 102 23.70 7.75 18.07
N ALA A 103 24.37 7.50 16.95
CA ALA A 103 25.61 8.16 16.57
C ALA A 103 25.37 9.45 15.75
N GLY A 104 24.13 9.75 15.37
CA GLY A 104 23.77 10.90 14.54
C GLY A 104 23.70 10.60 13.05
N ASP A 105 23.93 9.35 12.62
CA ASP A 105 23.91 9.01 11.19
C ASP A 105 22.49 8.90 10.65
N ILE A 106 22.22 9.54 9.51
CA ILE A 106 20.98 9.37 8.77
C ILE A 106 21.06 8.11 7.89
N PRO A 107 20.08 7.20 7.93
CA PRO A 107 20.05 6.02 7.07
C PRO A 107 20.09 6.39 5.58
N ASN A 108 21.11 5.89 4.86
CA ASN A 108 21.30 6.08 3.43
C ASN A 108 21.49 4.72 2.72
N PRO A 109 20.41 3.92 2.55
CA PRO A 109 20.49 2.56 2.01
C PRO A 109 20.99 2.50 0.56
N THR A 110 20.82 3.59 -0.19
CA THR A 110 21.25 3.72 -1.59
C THR A 110 22.65 4.28 -1.76
N HIS A 111 23.37 4.59 -0.67
CA HIS A 111 24.74 5.14 -0.67
C HIS A 111 24.90 6.44 -1.50
N GLN A 112 23.92 7.35 -1.44
CA GLN A 112 24.01 8.66 -2.11
C GLN A 112 25.16 9.49 -1.52
N PRO A 113 26.12 10.01 -2.33
CA PRO A 113 27.25 10.81 -1.84
C PRO A 113 26.84 12.08 -1.07
N GLU A 114 25.72 12.69 -1.46
CA GLU A 114 25.10 13.86 -0.83
C GLU A 114 24.43 13.54 0.52
N GLY A 115 24.29 12.26 0.86
CA GLY A 115 23.57 11.80 2.03
C GLY A 115 22.07 11.61 1.78
N ALA A 116 21.36 11.12 2.81
CA ALA A 116 19.91 11.04 2.82
C ALA A 116 19.33 12.08 3.77
N GLU A 117 18.06 12.44 3.57
CA GLU A 117 17.35 13.43 4.37
C GLU A 117 16.10 12.81 5.00
N GLN A 118 15.78 13.24 6.22
CA GLN A 118 14.45 13.10 6.80
C GLN A 118 13.74 14.45 6.74
N ALA A 119 12.59 14.52 6.06
CA ALA A 119 11.86 15.76 5.86
C ALA A 119 10.35 15.57 5.99
N VAL A 120 9.66 16.68 6.25
CA VAL A 120 8.19 16.76 6.22
C VAL A 120 7.75 17.13 4.82
N TRP A 121 6.81 16.36 4.28
CA TRP A 121 6.26 16.49 2.95
C TRP A 121 4.76 16.72 3.00
N LEU A 122 4.22 17.28 1.92
CA LEU A 122 2.80 17.46 1.70
C LEU A 122 2.43 16.82 0.36
N VAL A 123 1.36 16.03 0.34
CA VAL A 123 0.77 15.52 -0.91
C VAL A 123 -0.72 15.83 -0.94
N SER A 124 -1.20 16.22 -2.12
CA SER A 124 -2.64 16.37 -2.37
C SER A 124 -3.32 15.01 -2.28
N ALA A 125 -4.53 14.98 -1.71
CA ALA A 125 -5.36 13.77 -1.69
C ALA A 125 -5.83 13.36 -3.10
N GLU A 126 -5.75 14.25 -4.07
CA GLU A 126 -6.00 13.94 -5.48
C GLU A 126 -4.75 13.41 -6.20
N GLY A 127 -3.60 13.38 -5.52
CA GLY A 127 -2.30 13.03 -6.08
C GLY A 127 -1.52 14.26 -6.57
N GLY A 128 -0.24 14.06 -6.90
CA GLY A 128 0.59 15.10 -7.51
C GLY A 128 2.03 15.22 -6.97
N ALA A 129 2.65 14.13 -6.54
CA ALA A 129 4.07 14.10 -6.16
C ALA A 129 4.79 12.88 -6.79
#